data_AF-A0AAW1DB53-F1
#
_entry.id   AF-A0AAW1DB53-F1
#
_cell.length_a   1.000
_cell.length_b   1.000
_cell.length_c   1.000
_cell.angle_alpha   90.00
_cell.angle_beta   90.00
_cell.angle_gamma   90.00
#
_symmetry.space_group_name_H-M   'P 1'
#
loop_
_entity.id
_entity.type
_entity.pdbx_description
1 polymer ?
#
loop_
_entity_poly.entity_id
_entity_poly.type
_entity_poly.pdbx_seq_one_letter_code
_entity_poly.pdbx_strand_id
1 'polypeptide(L)'
;MYLLRTVTGQISEIEEKIYPPIADWKEVLKITEKVDPQALTILTDKYLNGLPNTYVFSKSLAEAIVWEVRDKIPIVIFRPTIVIASWKEPVPGWMDNFNGPVGLTIGAGKGIVRTLLSNEDVMADFIMVDCAIKAMIICAWKRATFTRCDDENIIYNCASTYKSITNGVLLEMAMKIHERSPLQQVLWYPFIRSRQNLTIFRLEAIYKHLLPALLVDTILKLLGKKTMLLKINTKIHVAMLALSYFLLGYWKFHNKNFLSLMDDVPKKDKEAFDFNFLDMDPEQYFEHCSVPGAKKYLLKEKNNDPVKERRNLLILKYLHYATLTAFRIMLIWAAYKIYCLYTSEI
;
A
#
# COMPACT_ATOMS: atom_id res chain seq x y z
N MET A 1 7.22 6.02 1.97
CA MET A 1 8.17 4.90 1.82
C MET A 1 9.38 5.40 1.03
N TYR A 2 10.47 5.65 1.73
CA TYR A 2 11.76 6.12 1.19
C TYR A 2 12.59 4.88 0.87
N LEU A 3 12.60 4.39 -0.36
CA LEU A 3 13.36 3.18 -0.68
C LEU A 3 14.38 3.46 -1.75
N LEU A 4 15.59 3.71 -1.25
CA LEU A 4 16.75 4.17 -1.98
C LEU A 4 17.32 3.02 -2.81
N ARG A 5 17.77 3.35 -4.02
CA ARG A 5 18.60 2.48 -4.85
C ARG A 5 20.00 3.07 -4.82
N THR A 6 21.04 2.26 -4.61
CA THR A 6 22.40 2.69 -4.95
C THR A 6 22.60 2.54 -6.46
N VAL A 7 23.65 3.16 -7.01
CA VAL A 7 24.09 2.94 -8.40
C VAL A 7 24.25 1.43 -8.73
N THR A 8 24.43 0.58 -7.71
CA THR A 8 24.75 -0.85 -7.82
C THR A 8 23.57 -1.82 -7.57
N GLY A 9 22.39 -1.39 -7.11
CA GLY A 9 21.29 -2.32 -6.86
C GLY A 9 20.18 -1.84 -5.93
N GLN A 10 19.14 -2.66 -5.76
CA GLN A 10 18.09 -2.44 -4.77
C GLN A 10 18.65 -2.71 -3.37
N ILE A 11 18.50 -1.74 -2.47
CA ILE A 11 18.91 -1.88 -1.07
C ILE A 11 17.78 -2.60 -0.33
N SER A 12 18.02 -3.84 0.11
CA SER A 12 17.05 -4.60 0.91
C SER A 12 17.13 -4.29 2.40
N GLU A 13 18.30 -3.85 2.90
CA GLU A 13 18.51 -3.46 4.30
C GLU A 13 18.66 -1.95 4.44
N ILE A 14 17.72 -1.34 5.16
CA ILE A 14 17.58 0.10 5.28
C ILE A 14 18.03 0.51 6.68
N GLU A 15 19.18 1.16 6.73
CA GLU A 15 19.85 1.61 7.93
C GLU A 15 19.53 3.08 8.22
N GLU A 16 19.75 3.51 9.46
CA GLU A 16 19.62 4.90 9.90
C GLU A 16 20.87 5.72 9.53
N LYS A 17 21.20 5.71 8.23
CA LYS A 17 22.31 6.47 7.65
C LYS A 17 21.87 7.28 6.45
N ILE A 18 22.69 8.25 6.06
CA ILE A 18 22.52 8.94 4.78
C ILE A 18 23.00 8.02 3.65
N TYR A 19 22.24 7.97 2.56
CA TYR A 19 22.65 7.25 1.37
C TYR A 19 23.09 8.25 0.29
N PRO A 20 24.04 7.87 -0.59
CA PRO A 20 24.42 8.72 -1.70
C PRO A 20 23.19 9.10 -2.54
N PRO A 21 23.06 10.38 -2.96
CA PRO A 21 21.96 10.80 -3.80
C PRO A 21 22.00 10.10 -5.16
N ILE A 22 20.81 9.86 -5.72
CA ILE A 22 20.64 9.16 -7.00
C ILE A 22 21.01 10.08 -8.19
N ALA A 23 20.96 11.39 -7.99
CA ALA A 23 21.40 12.41 -8.93
C ALA A 23 21.78 13.71 -8.19
N ASP A 24 22.50 14.63 -8.83
CA ASP A 24 22.70 15.97 -8.28
C ASP A 24 21.37 16.75 -8.34
N TRP A 25 20.85 17.13 -7.16
CA TRP A 25 19.58 17.83 -7.05
C TRP A 25 19.61 19.22 -7.71
N LYS A 26 20.77 19.89 -7.79
CA LYS A 26 20.92 21.21 -8.44
C LYS A 26 20.81 21.09 -9.94
N GLU A 27 21.36 20.02 -10.51
CA GLU A 27 21.22 19.72 -11.95
C GLU A 27 19.77 19.35 -12.28
N VAL A 28 19.17 18.47 -11.49
CA VAL A 28 17.77 18.06 -11.65
C VAL A 28 16.86 19.29 -11.60
N LEU A 29 17.05 20.19 -10.63
CA LEU A 29 16.25 21.41 -10.51
C LEU A 29 16.37 22.30 -11.76
N LYS A 30 17.60 22.56 -12.22
CA LYS A 30 17.87 23.33 -13.45
C LYS A 30 17.18 22.72 -14.67
N ILE A 31 17.17 21.38 -14.78
CA ILE A 31 16.52 20.67 -15.89
C ILE A 31 15.01 20.82 -15.79
N THR A 32 14.43 20.57 -14.61
CA THR A 32 12.97 20.67 -14.40
C THR A 32 12.42 22.07 -14.61
N GLU A 33 13.22 23.12 -14.40
CA GLU A 33 12.79 24.51 -14.61
C GLU A 33 12.94 25.00 -16.06
N LYS A 34 13.91 24.45 -16.82
CA LYS A 34 14.30 24.98 -18.13
C LYS A 34 13.86 24.13 -19.32
N VAL A 35 13.56 22.85 -19.08
CA VAL A 35 13.17 21.90 -20.14
C VAL A 35 11.66 21.85 -20.25
N ASP A 36 11.14 21.77 -21.47
CA ASP A 36 9.70 21.68 -21.70
C ASP A 36 9.11 20.36 -21.13
N PRO A 37 7.81 20.32 -20.80
CA PRO A 37 7.19 19.14 -20.17
C PRO A 37 7.27 17.84 -20.98
N GLN A 38 7.31 17.90 -22.31
CA GLN A 38 7.39 16.69 -23.14
C GLN A 38 8.78 16.09 -23.07
N ALA A 39 9.82 16.91 -23.20
CA ALA A 39 11.20 16.47 -23.01
C ALA A 39 11.46 15.96 -21.58
N LEU A 40 10.86 16.59 -20.55
CA LEU A 40 10.93 16.09 -19.16
C LEU A 40 10.33 14.69 -19.00
N THR A 41 9.23 14.41 -19.69
CA THR A 41 8.60 13.07 -19.66
C THR A 41 9.56 12.01 -20.22
N ILE A 42 10.28 12.33 -21.30
CA ILE A 42 11.29 11.44 -21.89
C ILE A 42 12.49 11.26 -20.95
N LEU A 43 12.94 12.33 -20.31
CA LEU A 43 14.07 12.28 -19.36
C LEU A 43 13.71 11.54 -18.06
N THR A 44 12.43 11.50 -17.69
CA THR A 44 11.99 10.91 -16.42
C THR A 44 12.47 9.47 -16.28
N ASP A 45 12.33 8.63 -17.32
CA ASP A 45 12.75 7.23 -17.26
C ASP A 45 14.26 7.08 -17.04
N LYS A 46 15.06 7.96 -17.65
CA LYS A 46 16.51 8.01 -17.46
C LYS A 46 16.89 8.34 -16.01
N TYR A 47 16.21 9.32 -15.41
CA TYR A 47 16.49 9.76 -14.03
C TYR A 47 15.95 8.80 -12.98
N LEU A 48 14.76 8.22 -13.22
CA LEU A 48 14.21 7.21 -12.33
C LEU A 48 15.13 6.01 -12.22
N ASN A 49 15.80 5.61 -13.31
CA ASN A 49 16.81 4.55 -13.31
C ASN A 49 16.37 3.32 -12.49
N GLY A 50 15.17 2.80 -12.77
CA GLY A 50 14.58 1.64 -12.09
C GLY A 50 13.97 1.88 -10.70
N LEU A 51 13.86 3.12 -10.25
CA LEU A 51 12.98 3.49 -9.14
C LEU A 51 11.51 3.30 -9.53
N PRO A 52 10.63 2.95 -8.57
CA PRO A 52 9.24 2.62 -8.88
C PRO A 52 8.39 3.83 -9.29
N ASN A 53 8.80 5.05 -8.91
CA ASN A 53 8.09 6.29 -9.20
C ASN A 53 8.94 7.52 -8.85
N THR A 54 8.47 8.68 -9.30
CA THR A 54 9.06 10.00 -9.05
C THR A 54 9.01 10.44 -7.59
N TYR A 55 8.11 9.87 -6.78
CA TYR A 55 8.07 10.14 -5.34
C TYR A 55 9.33 9.63 -4.66
N VAL A 56 9.76 8.39 -4.93
CA VAL A 56 10.98 7.85 -4.33
C VAL A 56 12.21 8.65 -4.78
N PHE A 57 12.28 9.02 -6.06
CA PHE A 57 13.35 9.85 -6.61
C PHE A 57 13.44 11.22 -5.92
N SER A 58 12.32 11.95 -5.88
CA SER A 58 12.28 13.28 -5.25
C SER A 58 12.59 13.25 -3.75
N LYS A 59 12.16 12.21 -3.04
CA LYS A 59 12.48 12.03 -1.62
C LYS A 59 13.96 11.72 -1.38
N SER A 60 14.61 10.95 -2.26
CA SER A 60 16.07 10.75 -2.20
C SER A 60 16.84 12.07 -2.35
N LEU A 61 16.45 12.91 -3.33
CA LEU A 61 17.07 14.22 -3.52
C LEU A 61 16.82 15.17 -2.33
N ALA A 62 15.62 15.13 -1.76
CA ALA A 62 15.27 15.95 -0.60
C ALA A 62 16.17 15.63 0.62
N GLU A 63 16.48 14.36 0.86
CA GLU A 63 17.41 14.00 1.92
C GLU A 63 18.82 14.55 1.68
N ALA A 64 19.30 14.55 0.44
CA ALA A 64 20.60 15.14 0.10
C ALA A 64 20.62 16.66 0.32
N ILE A 65 19.54 17.36 -0.04
CA ILE A 65 19.39 18.80 0.22
C ILE A 65 19.46 19.08 1.73
N VAL A 66 18.69 18.33 2.52
CA VAL A 66 18.66 18.48 3.99
C VAL A 66 20.03 18.18 4.58
N TRP A 67 20.72 17.14 4.09
CA TRP A 67 22.06 16.75 4.52
C TRP A 67 23.12 17.82 4.21
N GLU A 68 23.04 18.50 3.06
CA GLU A 68 23.95 19.59 2.68
C GLU A 68 23.87 20.80 3.63
N VAL A 69 22.73 21.02 4.29
CA VAL A 69 22.52 22.17 5.20
C VAL A 69 22.64 21.81 6.68
N ARG A 70 23.02 20.58 7.02
CA ARG A 70 23.04 20.06 8.40
C ARG A 70 23.94 20.84 9.36
N ASP A 71 25.00 21.45 8.84
CA ASP A 71 25.95 22.28 9.60
C ASP A 71 25.47 23.73 9.79
N LYS A 72 24.39 24.12 9.10
CA LYS A 72 23.84 25.49 9.11
C LYS A 72 22.59 25.62 9.98
N ILE A 73 21.78 24.56 10.05
CA ILE A 73 20.54 24.52 10.82
C ILE A 73 20.35 23.16 11.50
N PRO A 74 19.67 23.08 12.65
CA PRO A 74 19.34 21.80 13.25
C PRO A 74 18.38 21.01 12.34
N ILE A 75 18.83 19.88 11.80
CA ILE A 75 18.02 18.99 10.96
C ILE A 75 17.69 17.67 11.64
N VAL A 76 16.63 17.02 11.15
CA VAL A 76 16.28 15.62 11.41
C VAL A 76 15.81 15.01 10.09
N ILE A 77 16.25 13.79 9.78
CA ILE A 77 15.72 12.97 8.69
C ILE A 77 14.85 11.88 9.33
N PHE A 78 13.53 12.04 9.23
CA PHE A 78 12.54 11.10 9.76
C PHE A 78 11.88 10.33 8.61
N ARG A 79 12.07 9.00 8.59
CA ARG A 79 11.64 8.12 7.50
C ARG A 79 10.56 7.15 7.99
N PRO A 80 9.27 7.51 7.94
CA PRO A 80 8.22 6.56 8.21
C PRO A 80 8.09 5.51 7.10
N THR A 81 7.75 4.29 7.50
CA THR A 81 7.27 3.25 6.59
C THR A 81 5.85 3.59 6.12
N ILE A 82 5.00 2.59 5.85
CA ILE A 82 3.66 2.89 5.37
C ILE A 82 2.83 3.42 6.53
N VAL A 83 2.52 4.71 6.51
CA VAL A 83 1.65 5.33 7.53
C VAL A 83 0.22 4.88 7.30
N ILE A 84 -0.40 4.32 8.33
CA ILE A 84 -1.79 3.87 8.34
C ILE A 84 -2.60 4.65 9.38
N ALA A 85 -3.89 4.27 9.52
CA ALA A 85 -4.81 4.91 10.47
C ALA A 85 -4.22 5.09 11.87
N SER A 86 -4.76 6.05 12.59
CA SER A 86 -4.44 6.22 14.01
C SER A 86 -4.85 4.99 14.80
N TRP A 87 -4.02 4.63 15.78
CA TRP A 87 -4.36 3.58 16.74
C TRP A 87 -5.24 4.12 17.86
N LYS A 88 -4.82 5.24 18.47
CA LYS A 88 -5.40 5.83 19.67
C LYS A 88 -5.84 7.27 19.44
N GLU A 89 -4.97 8.13 18.91
CA GLU A 89 -5.19 9.58 18.86
C GLU A 89 -5.23 10.15 17.43
N PRO A 90 -5.92 11.28 17.16
CA PRO A 90 -6.87 11.95 18.05
C PRO A 90 -8.17 11.14 18.25
N VAL A 91 -8.46 10.23 17.33
CA VAL A 91 -9.53 9.22 17.44
C VAL A 91 -9.07 7.94 16.74
N PRO A 92 -9.37 6.73 17.25
CA PRO A 92 -8.97 5.49 16.59
C PRO A 92 -9.53 5.35 15.16
N GLY A 93 -8.70 4.85 14.24
CA GLY A 93 -9.10 4.59 12.85
C GLY A 93 -9.19 5.83 11.96
N TRP A 94 -8.76 7.01 12.42
CA TRP A 94 -8.74 8.21 11.59
C TRP A 94 -7.74 8.04 10.44
N MET A 95 -8.18 8.40 9.24
CA MET A 95 -7.41 8.35 8.00
C MET A 95 -8.07 9.26 6.95
N ASP A 96 -7.30 9.73 5.98
CA ASP A 96 -7.77 10.66 4.93
C ASP A 96 -7.51 10.14 3.50
N ASN A 97 -6.84 8.99 3.36
CA ASN A 97 -6.44 8.46 2.06
C ASN A 97 -6.49 6.92 2.02
N PHE A 98 -6.46 6.37 0.81
CA PHE A 98 -6.47 4.93 0.53
C PHE A 98 -5.04 4.34 0.39
N ASN A 99 -4.01 4.98 0.93
CA ASN A 99 -2.63 4.57 0.65
C ASN A 99 -2.28 3.23 1.33
N GLY A 100 -1.38 2.48 0.68
CA GLY A 100 -0.81 1.25 1.22
C GLY A 100 -1.86 0.14 1.47
N PRO A 101 -1.80 -0.55 2.63
CA PRO A 101 -2.64 -1.72 2.89
C PRO A 101 -4.13 -1.38 3.01
N VAL A 102 -4.48 -0.13 3.35
CA VAL A 102 -5.87 0.31 3.47
C VAL A 102 -6.60 0.23 2.13
N GLY A 103 -6.03 0.83 1.07
CA GLY A 103 -6.64 0.79 -0.27
C GLY A 103 -6.71 -0.61 -0.85
N LEU A 104 -5.69 -1.43 -0.61
CA LEU A 104 -5.66 -2.82 -1.04
C LEU A 104 -6.76 -3.64 -0.36
N THR A 105 -6.86 -3.54 0.97
CA THR A 105 -7.88 -4.23 1.79
C THR A 105 -9.27 -3.83 1.35
N ILE A 106 -9.55 -2.52 1.23
CA ILE A 106 -10.86 -2.02 0.77
C ILE A 106 -11.16 -2.44 -0.66
N GLY A 107 -10.18 -2.37 -1.56
CA GLY A 107 -10.33 -2.77 -2.96
C GLY A 107 -10.71 -4.26 -3.09
N ALA A 108 -10.07 -5.11 -2.27
CA ALA A 108 -10.40 -6.52 -2.18
C ALA A 108 -11.77 -6.76 -1.53
N GLY A 109 -12.08 -6.05 -0.43
CA GLY A 109 -13.37 -6.09 0.27
C GLY A 109 -14.57 -5.60 -0.55
N LYS A 110 -14.36 -4.69 -1.51
CA LYS A 110 -15.40 -4.29 -2.48
C LYS A 110 -15.54 -5.29 -3.64
N GLY A 111 -14.68 -6.31 -3.73
CA GLY A 111 -14.63 -7.26 -4.83
C GLY A 111 -14.09 -6.68 -6.14
N ILE A 112 -13.45 -5.51 -6.09
CA ILE A 112 -12.88 -4.84 -7.26
C ILE A 112 -11.49 -5.42 -7.54
N VAL A 113 -10.66 -5.58 -6.50
CA VAL A 113 -9.31 -6.14 -6.58
C VAL A 113 -9.34 -7.64 -6.31
N ARG A 114 -9.38 -8.43 -7.38
CA ARG A 114 -9.44 -9.90 -7.35
C ARG A 114 -8.14 -10.66 -7.66
N THR A 115 -7.06 -9.95 -7.97
CA THR A 115 -5.70 -10.47 -8.17
C THR A 115 -4.71 -9.38 -7.85
N LEU A 116 -3.53 -9.75 -7.35
CA LEU A 116 -2.48 -8.83 -6.93
C LEU A 116 -1.11 -9.40 -7.33
N LEU A 117 -0.24 -8.53 -7.85
CA LEU A 117 1.17 -8.86 -8.08
C LEU A 117 1.94 -8.65 -6.79
N SER A 118 2.19 -9.74 -6.07
CA SER A 118 2.79 -9.73 -4.74
C SER A 118 3.46 -11.06 -4.41
N ASN A 119 4.43 -11.02 -3.51
CA ASN A 119 4.95 -12.20 -2.84
C ASN A 119 4.32 -12.29 -1.46
N GLU A 120 3.70 -13.44 -1.14
CA GLU A 120 3.01 -13.67 0.13
C GLU A 120 3.97 -13.72 1.32
N ASP A 121 5.24 -14.03 1.10
CA ASP A 121 6.29 -14.14 2.13
C ASP A 121 7.00 -12.80 2.42
N VAL A 122 6.74 -11.77 1.61
CA VAL A 122 7.31 -10.44 1.83
C VAL A 122 6.61 -9.75 2.99
N MET A 123 7.41 -9.17 3.88
CA MET A 123 6.93 -8.40 5.03
C MET A 123 6.39 -7.03 4.60
N ALA A 124 5.18 -6.71 5.03
CA ALA A 124 4.60 -5.39 4.95
C ALA A 124 4.83 -4.64 6.26
N ASP A 125 5.69 -3.62 6.23
CA ASP A 125 5.92 -2.73 7.38
C ASP A 125 5.03 -1.49 7.28
N PHE A 126 4.28 -1.25 8.35
CA PHE A 126 3.42 -0.09 8.51
C PHE A 126 3.50 0.45 9.93
N ILE A 127 3.23 1.76 10.08
CA ILE A 127 3.21 2.47 11.35
C ILE A 127 1.94 3.31 11.47
N MET A 128 1.32 3.32 12.65
CA MET A 128 0.13 4.12 12.89
C MET A 128 0.50 5.61 12.93
N VAL A 129 -0.35 6.45 12.34
CA VAL A 129 -0.04 7.89 12.17
C VAL A 129 0.23 8.59 13.49
N ASP A 130 -0.49 8.26 14.55
CA ASP A 130 -0.29 8.83 15.88
C ASP A 130 1.07 8.46 16.48
N CYS A 131 1.49 7.20 16.34
CA CYS A 131 2.84 6.79 16.75
C CYS A 131 3.92 7.54 15.97
N ALA A 132 3.77 7.66 14.65
CA ALA A 132 4.73 8.36 13.80
C ALA A 132 4.82 9.85 14.15
N ILE A 133 3.69 10.51 14.39
CA ILE A 133 3.65 11.94 14.74
C ILE A 133 4.25 12.18 16.14
N LYS A 134 3.93 11.36 17.15
CA LYS A 134 4.53 11.47 18.48
C LYS A 134 6.04 11.32 18.42
N ALA A 135 6.54 10.31 17.73
CA ALA A 135 7.98 10.12 17.53
C ALA A 135 8.64 11.30 16.81
N MET A 136 8.00 11.84 15.76
CA MET A 136 8.51 13.01 15.04
C MET A 136 8.62 14.25 15.93
N ILE A 137 7.65 14.47 16.83
CA ILE A 137 7.70 15.55 17.82
C ILE A 137 8.88 15.35 18.79
N ILE A 138 9.08 14.11 19.27
CA ILE A 138 10.22 13.79 20.15
C ILE A 138 11.55 14.03 19.42
N CYS A 139 11.67 13.64 18.15
CA CYS A 139 12.88 13.92 17.36
C CYS A 139 13.17 15.43 17.29
N ALA A 140 12.13 16.25 17.02
CA ALA A 140 12.27 17.70 16.93
C ALA A 140 12.69 18.30 18.28
N TRP A 141 12.06 17.87 19.38
CA TRP A 141 12.41 18.30 20.73
C TRP A 141 13.85 17.91 21.10
N LYS A 142 14.23 16.66 20.84
CA LYS A 142 15.59 16.15 21.10
C LYS A 142 16.62 16.96 20.32
N ARG A 143 16.38 17.20 19.02
CA ARG A 143 17.28 17.98 18.17
C ARG A 143 17.39 19.45 18.62
N ALA A 144 16.30 20.05 19.08
CA ALA A 144 16.31 21.43 19.56
C ALA A 144 17.02 21.58 20.91
N THR A 145 16.94 20.56 21.77
CA THR A 145 17.50 20.60 23.13
C THR A 145 18.98 20.21 23.17
N PHE A 146 19.39 19.25 22.33
CA PHE A 146 20.75 18.73 22.29
C PHE A 146 21.43 19.18 20.98
N THR A 147 22.03 20.37 20.98
CA THR A 147 22.62 21.01 19.79
C THR A 147 23.89 20.33 19.28
N ARG A 148 24.54 19.48 20.09
CA ARG A 148 25.69 18.64 19.72
C ARG A 148 25.29 17.16 19.73
N CYS A 149 24.50 16.75 18.74
CA CYS A 149 24.41 15.32 18.41
C CYS A 149 25.35 15.06 17.24
N ASP A 150 26.18 14.02 17.36
CA ASP A 150 26.92 13.45 16.24
C ASP A 150 25.97 13.14 15.06
N ASP A 151 26.48 13.25 13.83
CA ASP A 151 25.75 13.09 12.58
C ASP A 151 24.97 11.76 12.46
N GLU A 152 25.31 10.75 13.27
CA GLU A 152 24.62 9.44 13.30
C GLU A 152 23.28 9.46 14.06
N ASN A 153 23.02 10.48 14.89
CA ASN A 153 21.84 10.56 15.77
C ASN A 153 20.72 11.49 15.26
N ILE A 154 20.71 11.81 13.95
CA ILE A 154 19.71 12.70 13.33
C ILE A 154 18.84 11.99 12.29
N ILE A 155 19.05 10.69 12.07
CA ILE A 155 18.31 9.87 11.10
C ILE A 155 17.52 8.80 11.85
N TYR A 156 16.23 8.72 11.56
CA TYR A 156 15.28 7.86 12.27
C TYR A 156 14.42 7.09 11.27
N ASN A 157 14.53 5.76 11.27
CA ASN A 157 13.69 4.89 10.47
C ASN A 157 12.45 4.53 11.29
N CYS A 158 11.35 5.25 11.11
CA CYS A 158 10.09 5.01 11.81
C CYS A 158 9.36 3.81 11.17
N ALA A 159 9.78 2.63 11.61
CA ALA A 159 9.31 1.32 11.16
C ALA A 159 8.83 0.49 12.35
N SER A 160 7.82 -0.36 12.14
CA SER A 160 7.32 -1.22 13.22
C SER A 160 8.14 -2.52 13.34
N THR A 161 8.74 -3.00 12.24
CA THR A 161 9.71 -4.10 12.06
C THR A 161 9.38 -5.40 12.81
N TYR A 162 9.39 -5.36 14.14
CA TYR A 162 9.00 -6.43 15.06
C TYR A 162 7.51 -6.77 15.04
N LYS A 163 6.67 -5.87 14.50
CA LYS A 163 5.21 -6.05 14.35
C LYS A 163 4.73 -6.14 12.92
N SER A 164 5.65 -6.18 11.96
CA SER A 164 5.33 -6.36 10.55
C SER A 164 4.70 -7.74 10.33
N ILE A 165 3.80 -7.83 9.37
CA ILE A 165 3.14 -9.08 8.95
C ILE A 165 3.44 -9.34 7.48
N THR A 166 3.39 -10.59 7.05
CA THR A 166 3.57 -10.90 5.64
C THR A 166 2.37 -10.42 4.81
N ASN A 167 2.59 -10.19 3.50
CA ASN A 167 1.50 -9.88 2.58
C ASN A 167 0.42 -10.97 2.58
N GLY A 168 0.81 -12.26 2.71
CA GLY A 168 -0.13 -13.36 2.81
C GLY A 168 -1.05 -13.23 4.03
N VAL A 169 -0.48 -13.00 5.21
CA VAL A 169 -1.22 -12.79 6.45
C VAL A 169 -2.13 -11.57 6.35
N LEU A 170 -1.63 -10.46 5.80
CA LEU A 170 -2.43 -9.24 5.58
C LEU A 170 -3.66 -9.51 4.70
N LEU A 171 -3.49 -10.23 3.59
CA LEU A 171 -4.59 -10.56 2.67
C LEU A 171 -5.60 -11.51 3.31
N GLU A 172 -5.14 -12.54 4.03
CA GLU A 172 -6.01 -13.49 4.72
C GLU A 172 -6.86 -12.80 5.80
N MET A 173 -6.20 -12.00 6.63
CA MET A 173 -6.84 -11.18 7.66
C MET A 173 -7.88 -10.22 7.06
N ALA A 174 -7.52 -9.53 5.96
CA ALA A 174 -8.46 -8.66 5.24
C ALA A 174 -9.71 -9.42 4.77
N MET A 175 -9.57 -10.63 4.22
CA MET A 175 -10.72 -11.43 3.78
C MET A 175 -11.59 -11.85 4.96
N LYS A 176 -10.99 -12.32 6.06
CA LYS A 176 -11.72 -12.68 7.29
C LYS A 176 -12.51 -11.51 7.86
N ILE A 177 -11.90 -10.34 7.96
CA ILE A 177 -12.55 -9.12 8.47
C ILE A 177 -13.73 -8.73 7.56
N HIS A 178 -13.55 -8.77 6.23
CA HIS A 178 -14.63 -8.42 5.29
C HIS A 178 -15.77 -9.45 5.23
N GLU A 179 -15.54 -10.70 5.61
CA GLU A 179 -16.63 -11.66 5.80
C GLU A 179 -17.45 -11.35 7.07
N ARG A 180 -16.79 -10.97 8.17
CA ARG A 180 -17.46 -10.63 9.45
C ARG A 180 -18.16 -9.27 9.41
N SER A 181 -17.52 -8.29 8.79
CA SER A 181 -17.94 -6.89 8.68
C SER A 181 -17.88 -6.43 7.21
N PRO A 182 -18.85 -6.84 6.37
CA PRO A 182 -18.85 -6.53 4.95
C PRO A 182 -18.92 -5.03 4.70
N LEU A 183 -18.34 -4.57 3.59
CA LEU A 183 -18.48 -3.18 3.14
C LEU A 183 -19.88 -2.98 2.51
N GLN A 184 -20.33 -1.74 2.38
CA GLN A 184 -21.51 -1.43 1.56
C GLN A 184 -21.16 -1.53 0.07
N GLN A 185 -22.16 -1.66 -0.82
CA GLN A 185 -21.97 -1.57 -2.27
C GLN A 185 -20.84 -2.47 -2.82
N VAL A 186 -20.73 -3.70 -2.29
CA VAL A 186 -19.78 -4.70 -2.78
C VAL A 186 -20.16 -5.10 -4.20
N LEU A 187 -19.21 -5.04 -5.13
CA LEU A 187 -19.44 -5.33 -6.55
C LEU A 187 -19.37 -6.83 -6.85
N TRP A 188 -18.53 -7.55 -6.13
CA TRP A 188 -18.32 -8.99 -6.30
C TRP A 188 -17.93 -9.62 -4.97
N TYR A 189 -18.16 -10.92 -4.79
CA TYR A 189 -17.73 -11.59 -3.56
C TYR A 189 -16.22 -11.35 -3.32
N PRO A 190 -15.81 -10.87 -2.14
CA PRO A 190 -14.42 -10.62 -1.80
C PRO A 190 -13.61 -11.90 -1.91
N PHE A 191 -12.69 -11.92 -2.85
CA PHE A 191 -11.63 -12.90 -2.94
C PHE A 191 -10.45 -12.22 -3.64
N ILE A 192 -9.24 -12.60 -3.27
CA ILE A 192 -8.03 -12.08 -3.89
C ILE A 192 -7.03 -13.23 -4.04
N ARG A 193 -6.20 -13.15 -5.08
CA ARG A 193 -5.11 -14.09 -5.28
C ARG A 193 -3.81 -13.33 -5.48
N SER A 194 -2.80 -13.69 -4.70
CA SER A 194 -1.44 -13.20 -4.89
C SER A 194 -0.76 -13.96 -6.03
N ARG A 195 0.01 -13.25 -6.84
CA ARG A 195 0.82 -13.80 -7.94
C ARG A 195 2.18 -13.16 -7.90
N GLN A 196 3.24 -13.96 -7.95
CA GLN A 196 4.61 -13.44 -8.09
C GLN A 196 4.98 -13.23 -9.57
N ASN A 197 4.39 -14.02 -10.47
CA ASN A 197 4.69 -13.95 -11.90
C ASN A 197 3.84 -12.86 -12.60
N LEU A 198 4.52 -11.87 -13.19
CA LEU A 198 3.91 -10.74 -13.87
C LEU A 198 2.99 -11.16 -15.04
N THR A 199 3.37 -12.18 -15.80
CA THR A 199 2.58 -12.67 -16.95
C THR A 199 1.27 -13.29 -16.47
N ILE A 200 1.33 -14.14 -15.45
CA ILE A 200 0.13 -14.74 -14.86
C ILE A 200 -0.76 -13.65 -14.27
N PHE A 201 -0.19 -12.68 -13.53
CA PHE A 201 -0.92 -11.54 -13.03
C PHE A 201 -1.63 -10.76 -14.14
N ARG A 202 -0.94 -10.45 -15.25
CA ARG A 202 -1.53 -9.71 -16.39
C ARG A 202 -2.70 -10.46 -17.00
N LEU A 203 -2.55 -11.78 -17.23
CA LEU A 203 -3.65 -12.62 -17.72
C LEU A 203 -4.83 -12.59 -16.74
N GLU A 204 -4.57 -12.73 -15.44
CA GLU A 204 -5.60 -12.63 -14.41
C GLU A 204 -6.27 -11.26 -14.35
N ALA A 205 -5.52 -10.17 -14.47
CA ALA A 205 -6.06 -8.82 -14.47
C ALA A 205 -6.96 -8.56 -15.68
N ILE A 206 -6.65 -9.15 -16.84
CA ILE A 206 -7.51 -9.03 -18.03
C ILE A 206 -8.89 -9.64 -17.74
N TYR A 207 -8.98 -10.90 -17.31
CA TYR A 207 -10.28 -11.53 -17.14
C TYR A 207 -10.98 -11.20 -15.81
N LYS A 208 -10.23 -10.85 -14.75
CA LYS A 208 -10.81 -10.49 -13.44
C LYS A 208 -11.04 -8.99 -13.25
N HIS A 209 -10.40 -8.10 -14.00
CA HIS A 209 -10.60 -6.67 -13.82
C HIS A 209 -11.12 -6.02 -15.11
N LEU A 210 -10.37 -6.14 -16.21
CA LEU A 210 -10.65 -5.42 -17.45
C LEU A 210 -11.93 -5.89 -18.16
N LEU A 211 -12.05 -7.18 -18.48
CA LEU A 211 -13.20 -7.72 -19.23
C LEU A 211 -14.54 -7.49 -18.49
N PRO A 212 -14.65 -7.75 -17.17
CA PRO A 212 -15.87 -7.46 -16.43
C PRO A 212 -16.19 -5.96 -16.38
N ALA A 213 -15.19 -5.11 -16.23
CA ALA A 213 -15.38 -3.66 -16.23
C ALA A 213 -15.89 -3.15 -17.58
N LEU A 214 -15.29 -3.64 -18.68
CA LEU A 214 -15.70 -3.31 -20.04
C LEU A 214 -17.12 -3.76 -20.33
N LEU A 215 -17.48 -4.99 -19.95
CA LEU A 215 -18.82 -5.53 -20.12
C LEU A 215 -19.86 -4.68 -19.40
N VAL A 216 -19.64 -4.39 -18.11
CA VAL A 216 -20.60 -3.63 -17.30
C VAL A 216 -20.72 -2.19 -17.80
N ASP A 217 -19.61 -1.51 -18.10
CA ASP A 217 -19.67 -0.15 -18.65
C ASP A 217 -20.33 -0.12 -20.05
N THR A 218 -20.17 -1.17 -20.87
CA THR A 218 -20.87 -1.28 -22.16
C THR A 218 -22.38 -1.39 -21.95
N ILE A 219 -22.83 -2.24 -21.03
CA ILE A 219 -24.25 -2.38 -20.68
C ILE A 219 -24.80 -1.06 -20.12
N LEU A 220 -24.07 -0.41 -19.21
CA LEU A 220 -24.48 0.90 -18.66
C LEU A 220 -24.60 1.95 -19.77
N LYS A 221 -23.66 1.98 -20.73
CA LYS A 221 -23.72 2.89 -21.88
C LYS A 221 -24.95 2.63 -22.76
N LEU A 222 -25.27 1.36 -23.04
CA LEU A 222 -26.48 0.99 -23.79
C LEU A 222 -27.77 1.38 -23.07
N LEU A 223 -27.76 1.36 -21.73
CA LEU A 223 -28.88 1.80 -20.88
C LEU A 223 -28.91 3.31 -20.62
N GLY A 224 -28.06 4.10 -21.28
CA GLY A 224 -27.96 5.56 -21.07
C GLY A 224 -27.45 5.97 -19.69
N LYS A 225 -26.82 5.06 -18.95
CA LYS A 225 -26.27 5.29 -17.61
C LYS A 225 -24.80 5.70 -17.65
N LYS A 226 -24.36 6.37 -16.59
CA LYS A 226 -22.97 6.79 -16.40
C LYS A 226 -22.03 5.58 -16.26
N THR A 227 -20.96 5.57 -17.05
CA THR A 227 -19.88 4.57 -16.97
C THR A 227 -18.77 5.01 -16.01
N MET A 228 -18.20 4.06 -15.27
CA MET A 228 -17.17 4.37 -14.28
C MET A 228 -16.19 3.22 -14.01
N LEU A 229 -16.57 1.98 -14.27
CA LEU A 229 -15.80 0.83 -13.83
C LEU A 229 -14.49 0.68 -14.60
N LEU A 230 -14.45 1.00 -15.90
CA LEU A 230 -13.22 0.96 -16.68
C LEU A 230 -12.22 1.98 -16.14
N LYS A 231 -12.67 3.22 -15.89
CA LYS A 231 -11.83 4.28 -15.31
C LYS A 231 -11.26 3.90 -13.94
N ILE A 232 -12.08 3.29 -13.09
CA ILE A 232 -11.67 2.81 -11.77
C ILE A 232 -10.64 1.68 -11.91
N ASN A 233 -10.92 0.67 -12.75
CA ASN A 233 -10.02 -0.46 -12.94
C ASN A 233 -8.68 -0.05 -13.57
N THR A 234 -8.65 0.92 -14.49
CA THR A 234 -7.40 1.47 -15.03
C THR A 234 -6.55 2.08 -13.92
N LYS A 235 -7.14 2.91 -13.05
CA LYS A 235 -6.43 3.51 -11.91
C LYS A 235 -5.90 2.46 -10.95
N ILE A 236 -6.73 1.46 -10.64
CA ILE A 236 -6.35 0.34 -9.77
C ILE A 236 -5.21 -0.48 -10.40
N HIS A 237 -5.25 -0.75 -11.70
CA HIS A 237 -4.19 -1.47 -12.40
C HIS A 237 -2.84 -0.73 -12.34
N VAL A 238 -2.85 0.58 -12.63
CA VAL A 238 -1.64 1.43 -12.52
C VAL A 238 -1.13 1.43 -11.08
N ALA A 239 -2.02 1.57 -10.09
CA ALA A 239 -1.64 1.55 -8.68
C ALA A 239 -1.03 0.20 -8.25
N MET A 240 -1.60 -0.94 -8.68
CA MET A 240 -1.06 -2.27 -8.39
C MET A 240 0.32 -2.49 -9.02
N LEU A 241 0.54 -2.02 -10.26
CA LEU A 241 1.86 -2.11 -10.90
C LEU A 241 2.90 -1.29 -10.15
N ALA A 242 2.56 -0.07 -9.74
CA ALA A 242 3.45 0.77 -8.93
C ALA A 242 3.73 0.14 -7.55
N LEU A 243 2.73 -0.49 -6.94
CA LEU A 243 2.84 -1.12 -5.63
C LEU A 243 3.64 -2.45 -5.69
N SER A 244 3.69 -3.11 -6.84
CA SER A 244 4.36 -4.40 -7.00
C SER A 244 5.85 -4.37 -6.65
N TYR A 245 6.51 -3.23 -6.86
CA TYR A 245 7.89 -3.01 -6.42
C TYR A 245 8.07 -3.27 -4.92
N PHE A 246 7.13 -2.79 -4.11
CA PHE A 246 7.15 -2.93 -2.66
C PHE A 246 6.66 -4.31 -2.21
N LEU A 247 5.69 -4.89 -2.91
CA LEU A 247 5.08 -6.18 -2.55
C LEU A 247 5.89 -7.41 -3.00
N LEU A 248 6.82 -7.24 -3.93
CA LEU A 248 7.73 -8.30 -4.39
C LEU A 248 9.13 -8.20 -3.74
N GLY A 249 9.54 -7.00 -3.31
CA GLY A 249 10.84 -6.76 -2.71
C GLY A 249 10.88 -7.11 -1.21
N TYR A 250 11.99 -7.67 -0.75
CA TYR A 250 12.25 -7.85 0.68
C TYR A 250 12.87 -6.59 1.27
N TRP A 251 12.34 -6.15 2.41
CA TRP A 251 12.76 -4.93 3.10
C TRP A 251 12.97 -5.22 4.58
N LYS A 252 14.15 -4.88 5.08
CA LYS A 252 14.49 -4.94 6.50
C LYS A 252 14.90 -3.55 6.96
N PHE A 253 14.12 -2.97 7.85
CA PHE A 253 14.40 -1.67 8.42
C PHE A 253 15.18 -1.86 9.73
N HIS A 254 16.35 -1.25 9.81
CA HIS A 254 17.06 -1.06 11.07
C HIS A 254 16.58 0.28 11.65
N ASN A 255 16.07 0.27 12.87
CA ASN A 255 15.35 1.39 13.48
C ASN A 255 15.77 1.64 14.95
N LYS A 256 17.06 1.45 15.25
CA LYS A 256 17.59 1.55 16.62
C LYS A 256 17.44 2.96 17.19
N ASN A 257 17.77 3.99 16.41
CA ASN A 257 17.62 5.39 16.80
C ASN A 257 16.15 5.74 17.00
N PHE A 258 15.26 5.23 16.14
CA PHE A 258 13.82 5.42 16.32
C PHE A 258 13.28 4.81 17.62
N LEU A 259 13.69 3.58 17.95
CA LEU A 259 13.22 2.93 19.16
C LEU A 259 13.79 3.56 20.44
N SER A 260 15.02 4.07 20.40
CA SER A 260 15.64 4.73 21.56
C SER A 260 14.96 6.05 21.95
N LEU A 261 14.18 6.67 21.04
CA LEU A 261 13.41 7.88 21.36
C LEU A 261 12.45 7.70 22.55
N MET A 262 11.96 6.47 22.79
CA MET A 262 11.07 6.20 23.93
C MET A 262 11.80 6.35 25.27
N ASP A 263 13.10 6.11 25.30
CA ASP A 263 13.94 6.25 26.49
C ASP A 263 14.28 7.72 26.76
N ASP A 264 14.23 8.57 25.74
CA ASP A 264 14.49 10.01 25.83
C ASP A 264 13.31 10.82 26.37
N VAL A 265 12.09 10.26 26.37
CA VAL A 265 10.88 10.98 26.81
C VAL A 265 10.92 11.21 28.33
N PRO A 266 10.85 12.48 28.80
CA PRO A 266 10.78 12.77 30.23
C PRO A 266 9.59 12.08 30.89
N LYS A 267 9.75 11.58 32.13
CA LYS A 267 8.69 10.86 32.86
C LYS A 267 7.36 11.61 32.92
N LYS A 268 7.42 12.95 33.06
CA LYS A 268 6.25 13.83 33.13
C LYS A 268 5.47 13.92 31.80
N ASP A 269 6.14 13.67 30.68
CA ASP A 269 5.60 13.80 29.32
C ASP A 269 5.28 12.42 28.70
N LYS A 270 5.60 11.33 29.42
CA LYS A 270 5.48 9.96 28.93
C LYS A 270 4.05 9.61 28.56
N GLU A 271 3.05 10.01 29.33
CA GLU A 271 1.64 9.73 29.01
C GLU A 271 1.22 10.34 27.66
N ALA A 272 1.65 11.57 27.36
CA ALA A 272 1.29 12.27 26.13
C ALA A 272 2.07 11.75 24.92
N PHE A 273 3.36 11.44 25.09
CA PHE A 273 4.27 11.15 23.98
C PHE A 273 4.71 9.69 23.88
N ASP A 274 4.22 8.79 24.74
CA ASP A 274 4.43 7.36 24.57
C ASP A 274 3.77 6.89 23.27
N PHE A 275 4.59 6.26 22.43
CA PHE A 275 4.22 5.69 21.15
C PHE A 275 4.54 4.20 21.07
N ASN A 276 4.78 3.54 22.21
CA ASN A 276 5.06 2.11 22.28
C ASN A 276 3.90 1.31 21.63
N PHE A 277 4.21 0.68 20.50
CA PHE A 277 3.29 -0.14 19.71
C PHE A 277 3.59 -1.64 19.86
N LEU A 278 4.48 -2.06 20.76
CA LEU A 278 4.85 -3.47 20.94
C LEU A 278 3.70 -4.33 21.49
N ASP A 279 2.69 -3.73 22.11
CA ASP A 279 1.50 -4.45 22.57
C ASP A 279 0.36 -4.45 21.52
N MET A 280 0.56 -3.79 20.38
CA MET A 280 -0.42 -3.76 19.31
C MET A 280 -0.49 -5.13 18.60
N ASP A 281 -1.70 -5.65 18.47
CA ASP A 281 -2.02 -6.81 17.64
C ASP A 281 -2.55 -6.36 16.26
N PRO A 282 -1.89 -6.71 15.15
CA PRO A 282 -2.31 -6.27 13.82
C PRO A 282 -3.75 -6.66 13.46
N GLU A 283 -4.20 -7.88 13.79
CA GLU A 283 -5.57 -8.32 13.47
C GLU A 283 -6.62 -7.50 14.20
N GLN A 284 -6.45 -7.31 15.51
CA GLN A 284 -7.33 -6.47 16.31
C GLN A 284 -7.31 -5.02 15.84
N TYR A 285 -6.14 -4.48 15.49
CA TYR A 285 -6.02 -3.12 14.96
C TYR A 285 -6.78 -2.97 13.62
N PHE A 286 -6.62 -3.91 12.69
CA PHE A 286 -7.33 -3.82 11.40
C PHE A 286 -8.84 -4.02 11.56
N GLU A 287 -9.27 -4.96 12.39
CA GLU A 287 -10.69 -5.27 12.63
C GLU A 287 -11.43 -4.14 13.36
N HIS A 288 -10.81 -3.55 14.39
CA HIS A 288 -11.48 -2.60 15.28
C HIS A 288 -11.14 -1.13 15.00
N CYS A 289 -10.01 -0.83 14.34
CA CYS A 289 -9.60 0.55 14.04
C CYS A 289 -9.62 0.83 12.54
N SER A 290 -8.78 0.14 11.76
CA SER A 290 -8.52 0.50 10.36
C SER A 290 -9.74 0.33 9.45
N VAL A 291 -10.41 -0.84 9.48
CA VAL A 291 -11.58 -1.11 8.62
C VAL A 291 -12.80 -0.26 9.00
N PRO A 292 -13.19 -0.14 10.29
CA PRO A 292 -14.25 0.78 10.69
C PRO A 292 -13.92 2.24 10.34
N GLY A 293 -12.67 2.64 10.53
CA GLY A 293 -12.14 3.94 10.11
C GLY A 293 -12.32 4.20 8.61
N ALA A 294 -11.93 3.24 7.78
CA ALA A 294 -12.11 3.30 6.34
C ALA A 294 -13.59 3.44 5.92
N LYS A 295 -14.49 2.68 6.55
CA LYS A 295 -15.94 2.79 6.32
C LYS A 295 -16.44 4.20 6.60
N LYS A 296 -16.00 4.79 7.71
CA LYS A 296 -16.43 6.11 8.18
C LYS A 296 -15.81 7.26 7.38
N TYR A 297 -14.48 7.32 7.29
CA TYR A 297 -13.77 8.49 6.79
C TYR A 297 -13.58 8.49 5.28
N LEU A 298 -13.33 7.32 4.68
CA LEU A 298 -13.03 7.21 3.25
C LEU A 298 -14.27 6.87 2.42
N LEU A 299 -14.98 5.80 2.81
CA LEU A 299 -16.14 5.30 2.09
C LEU A 299 -17.43 6.06 2.44
N LYS A 300 -17.44 6.78 3.56
CA LYS A 300 -18.58 7.55 4.07
C LYS A 300 -19.87 6.72 4.11
N GLU A 301 -19.75 5.47 4.55
CA GLU A 301 -20.88 4.55 4.69
C GLU A 301 -21.84 5.09 5.76
N LYS A 302 -23.14 5.13 5.42
CA LYS A 302 -24.21 5.62 6.30
C LYS A 302 -25.17 4.48 6.58
N ASN A 303 -25.82 4.52 7.76
CA ASN A 303 -26.90 3.60 8.11
C ASN A 303 -26.51 2.13 7.90
N ASN A 304 -25.38 1.70 8.50
CA ASN A 304 -24.93 0.31 8.42
C ASN A 304 -26.00 -0.63 8.97
N ASP A 305 -26.60 -1.41 8.09
CA ASP A 305 -27.45 -2.54 8.43
C ASP A 305 -26.61 -3.81 8.23
N PRO A 306 -25.99 -4.33 9.30
CA PRO A 306 -25.09 -5.47 9.19
C PRO A 306 -25.81 -6.72 8.70
N VAL A 307 -27.12 -6.84 8.94
CA VAL A 307 -27.92 -7.99 8.47
C VAL A 307 -28.09 -7.91 6.96
N LYS A 308 -28.48 -6.75 6.43
CA LYS A 308 -28.59 -6.52 4.99
C LYS A 308 -27.25 -6.69 4.28
N GLU A 309 -26.18 -6.14 4.83
CA GLU A 309 -24.82 -6.24 4.27
C GLU A 309 -24.34 -7.69 4.19
N ARG A 310 -24.53 -8.47 5.28
CA ARG A 310 -24.22 -9.91 5.28
C ARG A 310 -25.09 -10.70 4.31
N ARG A 311 -26.39 -10.40 4.21
CA ARG A 311 -27.28 -11.05 3.23
C ARG A 311 -26.83 -10.78 1.80
N ASN A 312 -26.51 -9.52 1.47
CA ASN A 312 -26.01 -9.16 0.15
C ASN A 312 -24.69 -9.87 -0.15
N LEU A 313 -23.78 -9.94 0.82
CA LEU A 313 -22.54 -10.68 0.69
C LEU A 313 -22.77 -12.17 0.44
N LEU A 314 -23.73 -12.80 1.13
CA LEU A 314 -24.09 -14.21 0.92
C LEU A 314 -24.64 -14.45 -0.48
N ILE A 315 -25.50 -13.55 -0.99
CA ILE A 315 -25.99 -13.63 -2.38
C ILE A 315 -24.80 -13.58 -3.36
N LEU A 316 -23.88 -12.62 -3.16
CA LEU A 316 -22.66 -12.51 -3.97
C LEU A 316 -21.78 -13.76 -3.85
N LYS A 317 -21.70 -14.37 -2.66
CA LYS A 317 -20.96 -15.63 -2.42
C LYS A 317 -21.54 -16.75 -3.28
N TYR A 318 -22.85 -16.97 -3.24
CA TYR A 318 -23.52 -17.98 -4.07
C TYR A 318 -23.35 -17.70 -5.56
N LEU A 319 -23.53 -16.45 -5.99
CA LEU A 319 -23.30 -16.05 -7.39
C LEU A 319 -21.86 -16.32 -7.82
N HIS A 320 -20.89 -16.03 -6.96
CA HIS A 320 -19.48 -16.28 -7.25
C HIS A 320 -19.17 -17.76 -7.45
N TYR A 321 -19.62 -18.63 -6.53
CA TYR A 321 -19.38 -20.05 -6.67
C TYR A 321 -20.21 -20.68 -7.81
N ALA A 322 -21.43 -20.21 -8.04
CA ALA A 322 -22.24 -20.65 -9.17
C ALA A 322 -21.57 -20.31 -10.51
N THR A 323 -21.07 -19.08 -10.66
CA THR A 323 -20.35 -18.66 -11.89
C THR A 323 -19.04 -19.42 -12.09
N LEU A 324 -18.26 -19.66 -11.01
CA LEU A 324 -17.06 -20.50 -11.10
C LEU A 324 -17.38 -21.95 -11.48
N THR A 325 -18.41 -22.54 -10.89
CA THR A 325 -18.84 -23.92 -11.19
C THR A 325 -19.34 -24.02 -12.62
N ALA A 326 -20.18 -23.08 -13.08
CA ALA A 326 -20.66 -23.04 -14.47
C ALA A 326 -19.50 -22.91 -15.47
N PHE A 327 -18.52 -22.05 -15.17
CA PHE A 327 -17.33 -21.91 -16.01
C PHE A 327 -16.51 -23.20 -16.08
N ARG A 328 -16.32 -23.90 -14.95
CA ARG A 328 -15.62 -25.20 -14.92
C ARG A 328 -16.35 -26.27 -15.72
N ILE A 329 -17.67 -26.35 -15.58
CA ILE A 329 -18.51 -27.29 -16.37
C ILE A 329 -18.36 -26.99 -17.86
N MET A 330 -18.39 -25.71 -18.26
CA MET A 330 -18.20 -25.30 -19.66
C MET A 330 -16.83 -25.72 -20.20
N LEU A 331 -15.76 -25.55 -19.42
CA LEU A 331 -14.41 -26.01 -19.82
C LEU A 331 -14.34 -27.53 -19.97
N ILE A 332 -14.92 -28.29 -19.04
CA ILE A 332 -14.98 -29.76 -19.11
C ILE A 332 -15.75 -30.19 -20.35
N TRP A 333 -16.90 -29.57 -20.62
CA TRP A 333 -17.72 -29.86 -21.80
C TRP A 333 -16.99 -29.52 -23.11
N ALA A 334 -16.29 -28.38 -23.17
CA ALA A 334 -15.48 -28.01 -24.33
C ALA A 334 -14.34 -29.01 -24.57
N ALA A 335 -13.63 -29.43 -23.52
CA ALA A 335 -12.59 -30.45 -23.61
C ALA A 335 -13.16 -31.80 -24.09
N TYR A 336 -14.32 -32.22 -23.56
CA TYR A 336 -15.02 -33.41 -24.03
C TYR A 336 -15.39 -33.33 -25.52
N LYS A 337 -15.89 -32.18 -25.98
CA LYS A 337 -16.21 -31.98 -27.40
C LYS A 337 -14.98 -32.04 -28.30
N ILE A 338 -13.87 -31.43 -27.89
CA ILE A 338 -12.60 -31.51 -28.63
C ILE A 338 -12.11 -32.96 -28.69
N TYR A 339 -12.18 -33.69 -27.58
CA TYR A 339 -11.82 -35.10 -27.53
C TYR A 339 -12.69 -35.94 -28.49
N CYS A 340 -14.02 -35.77 -28.45
CA CYS A 340 -14.93 -36.48 -29.35
C CYS A 340 -14.62 -36.22 -30.83
N LEU A 341 -14.34 -34.96 -31.20
CA LEU A 341 -13.96 -34.59 -32.57
C LEU A 341 -12.68 -35.32 -33.00
N TYR A 342 -11.65 -35.34 -32.14
CA TYR A 342 -10.40 -36.02 -32.43
C TYR A 342 -10.56 -37.55 -32.56
N THR A 343 -11.40 -38.17 -31.72
CA THR A 343 -11.67 -39.61 -31.79
C THR A 343 -12.63 -40.01 -32.91
N SER A 344 -13.40 -39.07 -33.48
CA SER A 344 -14.24 -39.34 -34.65
C SER A 344 -13.50 -39.24 -36.00
N GLU A 345 -12.26 -38.74 -35.97
CA GLU A 345 -11.35 -38.65 -37.14
C GLU A 345 -10.35 -39.82 -37.24
N ILE A 346 -10.37 -40.74 -36.26
CA ILE A 346 -9.62 -42.02 -36.24
C ILE A 346 -10.62 -43.15 -36.41
#